data_AF-Q8CWN2-F1
#
_entry.id   AF-Q8CWN2-F1
#
_cell.length_a   1.000
_cell.length_b   1.000
_cell.length_c   1.000
_cell.angle_alpha   90.00
_cell.angle_beta   90.00
_cell.angle_gamma   90.00
#
_symmetry.space_group_name_H-M   'P 1'
#
loop_
_entity.id
_entity.type
_entity.pdbx_description
1 polymer ?
#
loop_
_entity_poly.entity_id
_entity_poly.type
_entity_poly.pdbx_seq_one_letter_code
_entity_poly.pdbx_strand_id
1 'polypeptide(L)'
;MKKISLLLASLCALFLVACSNQKQADGKLNIVTTFYPVYEFTKQVAGDTANVELLIGAGTEPHEYEPSAKAVAKIQDADTFVYENENMETWVPKLLDTLDKKKVKTIKATGDMLLLPGGEEEEGDHDHGEEGHHHEFDPHVWLSPVRAIKLVEHIRDSLSADYPDKKETFEKNAAAYIEKLQSLDKAYAEGLSQAKQKSFVTQHAAFNYLALDYGLKQVAISGLSPDAEPSAARLAELTEYVKKNKIAYIYFEENASQALANTLSKEAGVKTDVLNPLESLTEEDTKAGENYISVMEKNLKALKQTTDQEGPAIEPEKAEDTKTVQNGYFEDAAVKDRTLSDYAGNWQSVYPFLEDGTFDQVFDYKAKLTGKMTQAEYKAYYTKGYQTDVTKINITDNTMEFVQGGQSKKYTYKYVGKKILTYKKGNRGVRFLFEATDADAGQFKYVQFSDHNIAPVKAEHFHIFFGGTSQETLFEEMDNWPTYYPDNLSGQEIAQEMLAH
;
A
#
# COMPACT_ATOMS: atom_id res chain seq x y z
N MET A 1 40.01 9.20 69.69
CA MET A 1 40.91 8.35 68.87
C MET A 1 40.21 7.00 68.67
N LYS A 2 40.14 6.49 67.43
CA LYS A 2 39.29 5.36 66.96
C LYS A 2 37.78 5.69 66.80
N LYS A 3 37.41 6.33 65.69
CA LYS A 3 36.11 6.18 64.98
C LYS A 3 36.07 6.93 63.61
N ILE A 4 37.22 7.24 63.02
CA ILE A 4 37.36 8.03 61.78
C ILE A 4 37.25 7.17 60.49
N SER A 5 37.12 5.85 60.57
CA SER A 5 37.12 4.99 59.37
C SER A 5 35.74 4.65 58.77
N LEU A 6 34.62 5.17 59.29
CA LEU A 6 33.30 4.87 58.69
C LEU A 6 32.81 5.89 57.66
N LEU A 7 33.45 7.06 57.52
CA LEU A 7 32.98 8.10 56.59
C LEU A 7 33.51 7.96 55.15
N LEU A 8 34.51 7.11 54.89
CA LEU A 8 35.04 6.92 53.53
C LEU A 8 34.33 5.81 52.73
N ALA A 9 33.64 4.88 53.39
CA ALA A 9 32.87 3.84 52.71
C ALA A 9 31.48 4.32 52.26
N SER A 10 30.93 5.37 52.89
CA SER A 10 29.63 5.93 52.50
C SER A 10 29.73 6.95 51.36
N LEU A 11 30.95 7.42 51.03
CA LEU A 11 31.18 8.37 49.94
C LEU A 11 31.48 7.69 48.59
N CYS A 12 31.95 6.43 48.60
CA CYS A 12 32.08 5.64 47.37
C CYS A 12 30.78 4.97 46.92
N ALA A 13 29.79 4.82 47.80
CA ALA A 13 28.46 4.32 47.42
C ALA A 13 27.59 5.35 46.68
N LEU A 14 27.95 6.64 46.74
CA LEU A 14 27.23 7.72 46.06
C LEU A 14 27.72 7.99 44.63
N PHE A 15 28.87 7.43 44.21
CA PHE A 15 29.36 7.55 42.83
C PHE A 15 28.90 6.42 41.90
N LEU A 16 28.26 5.37 42.42
CA LEU A 16 27.78 4.25 41.62
C LEU A 16 26.30 4.36 41.17
N VAL A 17 25.61 5.45 41.53
CA VAL A 17 24.21 5.71 41.10
C VAL A 17 24.15 6.73 39.94
N ALA A 18 25.29 7.25 39.49
CA ALA A 18 25.35 8.33 38.49
C ALA A 18 25.47 7.88 37.02
N CYS A 19 25.32 6.60 36.70
CA CYS A 19 25.39 6.08 35.32
C CYS A 19 24.06 5.49 34.81
N SER A 20 22.92 5.80 35.41
CA SER A 20 21.61 5.45 34.87
C SER A 20 20.99 6.65 34.16
N ASN A 21 20.98 6.61 32.82
CA ASN A 21 20.17 7.41 31.90
C ASN A 21 19.99 8.90 32.25
N GLN A 22 20.88 9.74 31.73
CA GLN A 22 20.53 11.14 31.45
C GLN A 22 19.39 11.16 30.43
N LYS A 23 18.13 11.15 30.92
CA LYS A 23 17.01 11.73 30.18
C LYS A 23 17.40 13.18 29.88
N GLN A 24 17.40 13.55 28.60
CA GLN A 24 17.58 14.94 28.19
C GLN A 24 16.55 15.79 28.95
N ALA A 25 17.06 16.68 29.80
CA ALA A 25 16.29 17.35 30.83
C ALA A 25 15.50 18.58 30.31
N ASP A 26 15.17 18.61 29.02
CA ASP A 26 14.44 19.71 28.39
C ASP A 26 12.91 19.52 28.40
N GLY A 27 12.42 18.34 28.80
CA GLY A 27 10.99 18.03 28.84
C GLY A 27 10.36 17.78 27.47
N LYS A 28 11.17 17.75 26.41
CA LYS A 28 10.70 17.41 25.05
C LYS A 28 10.47 15.91 24.92
N LEU A 29 9.55 15.55 24.03
CA LEU A 29 9.33 14.17 23.63
C LEU A 29 10.58 13.65 22.90
N ASN A 30 11.00 12.43 23.20
CA ASN A 30 11.98 11.72 22.38
C ASN A 30 11.24 10.89 21.33
N ILE A 31 11.31 11.30 20.05
CA ILE A 31 10.61 10.63 18.95
C ILE A 31 11.64 10.03 18.00
N VAL A 32 11.57 8.72 17.78
CA VAL A 32 12.39 8.02 16.78
C VAL A 32 11.56 7.81 15.53
N THR A 33 12.11 8.23 14.39
CA THR A 33 11.52 8.06 13.06
C THR A 33 12.43 7.18 12.20
N THR A 34 11.87 6.44 11.26
CA THR A 34 12.63 5.49 10.42
C THR A 34 13.53 6.19 9.40
N PHE A 35 12.98 6.67 8.29
CA PHE A 35 13.71 7.29 7.18
C PHE A 35 13.19 8.72 6.87
N TYR A 36 13.73 9.36 5.83
CA TYR A 36 13.67 10.82 5.67
C TYR A 36 12.25 11.46 5.64
N PRO A 37 11.26 11.03 4.83
CA PRO A 37 9.93 11.63 4.80
C PRO A 37 9.22 11.47 6.16
N VAL A 38 9.37 10.33 6.82
CA VAL A 38 8.80 10.09 8.16
C VAL A 38 9.40 11.07 9.17
N TYR A 39 10.72 11.26 9.13
CA TYR A 39 11.43 12.25 9.95
C TYR A 39 10.93 13.67 9.70
N GLU A 40 10.91 14.10 8.43
CA GLU A 40 10.53 15.47 8.06
C GLU A 40 9.07 15.75 8.44
N PHE A 41 8.12 14.87 8.09
CA PHE A 41 6.70 15.06 8.42
C PHE A 41 6.48 15.09 9.94
N THR A 42 7.10 14.18 10.68
CA THR A 42 7.01 14.15 12.14
C THR A 42 7.59 15.42 12.76
N LYS A 43 8.73 15.89 12.27
CA LYS A 43 9.37 17.13 12.75
C LYS A 43 8.55 18.36 12.43
N GLN A 44 7.92 18.42 11.25
CA GLN A 44 7.02 19.51 10.87
C GLN A 44 5.79 19.56 11.77
N VAL A 45 5.25 18.42 12.22
CA VAL A 45 4.12 18.38 13.17
C VAL A 45 4.58 18.68 14.60
N ALA A 46 5.62 17.99 15.10
CA ALA A 46 6.04 18.08 16.49
C ALA A 46 6.74 19.41 16.83
N GLY A 47 7.43 20.01 15.86
CA GLY A 47 8.12 21.29 16.04
C GLY A 47 9.11 21.28 17.21
N ASP A 48 9.02 22.28 18.09
CA ASP A 48 9.90 22.44 19.24
C ASP A 48 9.52 21.57 20.45
N THR A 49 8.42 20.82 20.38
CA THR A 49 7.92 19.96 21.48
C THR A 49 8.67 18.63 21.59
N ALA A 50 9.45 18.27 20.56
CA ALA A 50 10.15 16.99 20.47
C ALA A 50 11.61 17.15 20.01
N ASN A 51 12.43 16.20 20.43
CA ASN A 51 13.69 15.85 19.78
C ASN A 51 13.37 14.68 18.84
N VAL A 52 13.28 14.97 17.54
CA VAL A 52 12.97 13.97 16.50
C VAL A 52 14.27 13.43 15.93
N GLU A 53 14.47 12.12 15.99
CA GLU A 53 15.68 11.44 15.52
C GLU A 53 15.38 10.58 14.30
N LEU A 54 16.22 10.71 13.27
CA LEU A 54 16.23 9.87 12.07
C LEU A 54 17.06 8.61 12.33
N LEU A 55 16.44 7.43 12.24
CA LEU A 55 17.10 6.15 12.51
C LEU A 55 17.98 5.69 11.36
N ILE A 56 17.49 5.83 10.13
CA ILE A 56 18.14 5.45 8.88
C ILE A 56 18.73 6.73 8.28
N GLY A 57 20.03 6.92 8.50
CA GLY A 57 20.74 8.13 8.08
C GLY A 57 20.99 8.19 6.57
N ALA A 58 21.43 9.35 6.10
CA ALA A 58 21.87 9.54 4.72
C ALA A 58 22.95 8.52 4.31
N GLY A 59 22.80 7.93 3.13
CA GLY A 59 23.73 6.92 2.60
C GLY A 59 23.48 5.49 3.09
N THR A 60 22.35 5.22 3.75
CA THR A 60 21.85 3.87 4.00
C THR A 60 20.52 3.71 3.28
N GLU A 61 20.41 2.69 2.42
CA GLU A 61 19.20 2.36 1.68
C GLU A 61 18.09 1.90 2.65
N PRO A 62 16.97 2.63 2.80
CA PRO A 62 15.91 2.23 3.72
C PRO A 62 15.26 0.88 3.42
N HIS A 63 15.18 0.46 2.15
CA HIS A 63 14.63 -0.85 1.76
C HIS A 63 15.47 -2.04 2.26
N GLU A 64 16.79 -1.85 2.36
CA GLU A 64 17.75 -2.87 2.83
C GLU A 64 18.07 -2.76 4.34
N TYR A 65 17.49 -1.77 5.04
CA TYR A 65 17.87 -1.49 6.41
C TYR A 65 17.36 -2.57 7.38
N GLU A 66 18.29 -3.16 8.15
CA GLU A 66 17.96 -3.96 9.32
C GLU A 66 18.37 -3.28 10.64
N PRO A 67 17.51 -3.26 11.67
CA PRO A 67 17.81 -2.60 12.93
C PRO A 67 18.83 -3.42 13.76
N SER A 68 19.99 -2.82 14.04
CA SER A 68 20.91 -3.36 15.05
C SER A 68 20.27 -3.44 16.44
N ALA A 69 20.83 -4.26 17.35
CA ALA A 69 20.36 -4.31 18.74
C ALA A 69 20.35 -2.92 19.45
N LYS A 70 21.27 -2.02 19.06
CA LYS A 70 21.31 -0.63 19.56
C LYS A 70 20.16 0.21 18.99
N ALA A 71 19.80 0.01 17.73
CA ALA A 71 18.65 0.65 17.09
C ALA A 71 17.34 0.19 17.77
N VAL A 72 17.17 -1.12 17.98
CA VAL A 72 16.02 -1.68 18.72
C VAL A 72 15.91 -1.10 20.13
N ALA A 73 17.01 -1.02 20.88
CA ALA A 73 17.02 -0.43 22.22
C ALA A 73 16.61 1.05 22.19
N LYS A 74 17.12 1.82 21.22
CA LYS A 74 16.75 3.23 21.01
C LYS A 74 15.25 3.39 20.76
N ILE A 75 14.67 2.55 19.88
CA ILE A 75 13.22 2.53 19.61
C ILE A 75 12.44 2.23 20.89
N GLN A 76 12.81 1.18 21.63
CA GLN A 76 12.14 0.77 22.87
C GLN A 76 12.18 1.83 23.98
N ASP A 77 13.24 2.65 24.02
CA ASP A 77 13.44 3.68 25.02
C ASP A 77 12.80 5.04 24.67
N ALA A 78 12.36 5.22 23.43
CA ALA A 78 11.68 6.42 22.95
C ALA A 78 10.32 6.62 23.64
N ASP A 79 9.80 7.85 23.55
CA ASP A 79 8.41 8.14 23.93
C ASP A 79 7.46 7.76 22.77
N THR A 80 7.86 8.04 21.53
CA THR A 80 7.14 7.65 20.30
C THR A 80 8.08 7.07 19.25
N PHE A 81 7.62 6.06 18.53
CA PHE A 81 8.25 5.51 17.33
C PHE A 81 7.32 5.70 16.12
N VAL A 82 7.81 6.33 15.06
CA VAL A 82 7.05 6.55 13.82
C VAL A 82 7.75 5.81 12.67
N TYR A 83 7.00 4.99 11.96
CA TYR A 83 7.41 4.31 10.73
C TYR A 83 6.39 4.59 9.63
N GLU A 84 6.71 4.33 8.37
CA GLU A 84 5.83 4.65 7.25
C GLU A 84 4.72 3.60 7.08
N ASN A 85 5.13 2.37 6.82
CA ASN A 85 4.26 1.21 6.62
C ASN A 85 5.07 -0.08 6.74
N GLU A 86 4.43 -1.16 7.17
CA GLU A 86 5.02 -2.51 7.22
C GLU A 86 5.52 -3.02 5.85
N ASN A 87 5.05 -2.46 4.74
CA ASN A 87 5.54 -2.77 3.39
C ASN A 87 6.81 -1.98 3.01
N MET A 88 7.18 -0.93 3.74
CA MET A 88 8.47 -0.23 3.60
C MET A 88 9.47 -0.79 4.61
N GLU A 89 9.19 -0.59 5.90
CA GLU A 89 10.05 -1.08 6.97
C GLU A 89 9.63 -2.49 7.38
N THR A 90 9.91 -3.48 6.53
CA THR A 90 9.48 -4.88 6.67
C THR A 90 9.94 -5.58 7.96
N TRP A 91 10.91 -5.00 8.67
CA TRP A 91 11.37 -5.44 9.98
C TRP A 91 10.47 -4.99 11.15
N VAL A 92 9.61 -3.99 10.96
CA VAL A 92 8.76 -3.42 12.01
C VAL A 92 7.75 -4.41 12.59
N PRO A 93 7.02 -5.24 11.82
CA PRO A 93 6.05 -6.19 12.38
C PRO A 93 6.64 -7.11 13.46
N LYS A 94 7.83 -7.67 13.22
CA LYS A 94 8.55 -8.51 14.20
C LYS A 94 8.92 -7.74 15.48
N LEU A 95 9.13 -6.43 15.36
CA LEU A 95 9.47 -5.56 16.48
C LEU A 95 8.22 -5.17 17.30
N LEU A 96 7.08 -4.90 16.65
CA LEU A 96 5.83 -4.47 17.30
C LEU A 96 5.37 -5.41 18.42
N ASP A 97 5.44 -6.73 18.21
CA ASP A 97 5.12 -7.76 19.22
C ASP A 97 5.87 -7.57 20.56
N THR A 98 7.05 -6.95 20.50
CA THR A 98 7.86 -6.61 21.67
C THR A 98 7.63 -5.19 22.16
N LEU A 99 7.34 -4.24 21.26
CA LEU A 99 7.09 -2.83 21.59
C LEU A 99 5.76 -2.61 22.30
N ASP A 100 4.73 -3.41 21.99
CA ASP A 100 3.41 -3.33 22.63
C ASP A 100 3.46 -3.55 24.16
N LYS A 101 4.58 -4.12 24.64
CA LYS A 101 4.85 -4.38 26.07
C LYS A 101 5.75 -3.30 26.70
N LYS A 102 6.11 -2.26 25.94
CA LYS A 102 6.97 -1.15 26.36
C LYS A 102 6.13 0.12 26.48
N LYS A 103 6.78 1.20 26.94
CA LYS A 103 6.13 2.51 27.11
C LYS A 103 5.98 3.28 25.78
N VAL A 104 6.75 2.89 24.77
CA VAL A 104 6.82 3.61 23.49
C VAL A 104 5.49 3.48 22.77
N LYS A 105 5.00 4.61 22.26
CA LYS A 105 3.78 4.67 21.46
C LYS A 105 4.15 4.60 19.99
N THR A 106 3.55 3.67 19.24
CA THR A 106 3.88 3.43 17.83
C THR A 106 2.88 4.16 16.92
N ILE A 107 3.37 4.74 15.84
CA ILE A 107 2.56 5.43 14.83
C ILE A 107 2.97 4.92 13.45
N LYS A 108 2.02 4.33 12.72
CA LYS A 108 2.16 4.02 11.29
C LYS A 108 1.73 5.24 10.49
N ALA A 109 2.64 5.93 9.81
CA ALA A 109 2.35 7.23 9.18
C ALA A 109 1.22 7.15 8.14
N THR A 110 1.11 6.02 7.42
CA THR A 110 0.05 5.79 6.43
C THR A 110 -1.35 5.66 7.02
N GLY A 111 -1.47 5.35 8.33
CA GLY A 111 -2.76 5.17 8.98
C GLY A 111 -3.65 4.17 8.24
N ASP A 112 -4.85 4.62 7.87
CA ASP A 112 -5.86 3.87 7.11
C ASP A 112 -5.78 4.11 5.58
N MET A 113 -4.66 4.61 5.06
CA MET A 113 -4.46 4.70 3.61
C MET A 113 -4.32 3.30 3.02
N LEU A 114 -5.16 2.99 2.04
CA LEU A 114 -5.07 1.72 1.31
C LEU A 114 -3.93 1.78 0.29
N LEU A 115 -3.22 0.67 0.11
CA LEU A 115 -2.08 0.54 -0.81
C LEU A 115 -2.46 -0.30 -2.04
N LEU A 116 -1.75 -0.08 -3.15
CA LEU A 116 -1.80 -0.93 -4.34
C LEU A 116 -0.67 -1.97 -4.30
N PRO A 117 -0.77 -3.09 -5.05
CA PRO A 117 0.31 -4.06 -5.14
C PRO A 117 1.57 -3.42 -5.74
N GLY A 118 2.73 -3.88 -5.28
CA GLY A 118 4.00 -3.58 -5.93
C GLY A 118 4.03 -4.14 -7.36
N GLY A 119 4.87 -3.58 -8.23
CA GLY A 119 5.22 -4.28 -9.46
C GLY A 119 6.00 -5.55 -9.08
N GLU A 120 5.79 -6.66 -9.78
CA GLU A 120 6.66 -7.84 -9.64
C GLU A 120 8.09 -7.41 -9.99
N GLU A 121 8.94 -7.20 -9.00
CA GLU A 121 10.37 -7.25 -9.20
C GLU A 121 10.69 -8.68 -9.58
N GLU A 122 10.81 -8.94 -10.89
CA GLU A 122 11.20 -10.26 -11.36
C GLU A 122 12.54 -10.64 -10.73
N GLU A 123 12.50 -11.65 -9.84
CA GLU A 123 13.66 -12.40 -9.40
C GLU A 123 14.43 -12.86 -10.64
N GLY A 124 15.52 -12.14 -10.94
CA GLY A 124 16.48 -12.55 -11.94
C GLY A 124 17.07 -13.89 -11.51
N ASP A 125 16.87 -14.89 -12.35
CA ASP A 125 17.33 -16.27 -12.19
C ASP A 125 18.87 -16.34 -12.10
N HIS A 126 19.46 -16.05 -10.93
CA HIS A 126 20.88 -16.22 -10.62
C HIS A 126 21.15 -16.42 -9.11
N ASP A 127 21.32 -17.69 -8.72
CA ASP A 127 22.31 -18.23 -7.77
C ASP A 127 22.44 -17.64 -6.34
N HIS A 128 21.92 -18.40 -5.37
CA HIS A 128 22.33 -18.52 -3.96
C HIS A 128 22.11 -17.34 -2.97
N GLY A 129 20.98 -17.41 -2.22
CA GLY A 129 21.07 -17.56 -0.76
C GLY A 129 20.72 -16.41 0.18
N GLU A 130 19.99 -15.38 -0.23
CA GLU A 130 19.50 -14.34 0.70
C GLU A 130 17.97 -14.25 0.67
N GLU A 131 17.34 -14.20 1.85
CA GLU A 131 15.89 -14.01 2.00
C GLU A 131 15.54 -12.58 1.56
N GLY A 132 15.15 -12.42 0.28
CA GLY A 132 14.65 -11.15 -0.23
C GLY A 132 13.46 -10.65 0.59
N HIS A 133 13.47 -9.38 0.95
CA HIS A 133 12.41 -8.71 1.69
C HIS A 133 11.15 -8.57 0.81
N HIS A 134 10.32 -9.61 0.73
CA HIS A 134 9.06 -9.55 -0.02
C HIS A 134 8.01 -8.75 0.77
N HIS A 135 7.59 -7.61 0.22
CA HIS A 135 6.38 -6.89 0.64
C HIS A 135 5.29 -7.02 -0.42
N GLU A 136 4.03 -7.04 0.01
CA GLU A 136 2.88 -7.30 -0.89
C GLU A 136 2.44 -6.03 -1.62
N PHE A 137 2.57 -4.88 -0.96
CA PHE A 137 2.07 -3.60 -1.47
C PHE A 137 3.19 -2.59 -1.71
N ASP A 138 2.95 -1.66 -2.64
CA ASP A 138 3.80 -0.50 -2.90
C ASP A 138 3.69 0.51 -1.75
N PRO A 139 4.77 0.80 -1.01
CA PRO A 139 4.73 1.74 0.11
C PRO A 139 4.88 3.22 -0.29
N HIS A 140 5.18 3.55 -1.55
CA HIS A 140 5.71 4.86 -1.95
C HIS A 140 4.67 6.00 -2.05
N VAL A 141 3.70 6.04 -1.13
CA VAL A 141 2.58 6.99 -1.15
C VAL A 141 3.02 8.43 -0.93
N TRP A 142 4.14 8.66 -0.23
CA TRP A 142 4.62 10.01 0.10
C TRP A 142 5.07 10.80 -1.14
N LEU A 143 5.33 10.15 -2.28
CA LEU A 143 5.67 10.83 -3.54
C LEU A 143 4.46 11.47 -4.22
N SER A 144 3.25 11.28 -3.69
CA SER A 144 2.09 12.08 -4.06
C SER A 144 1.85 13.18 -3.02
N PRO A 145 1.98 14.48 -3.36
CA PRO A 145 1.72 15.57 -2.42
C PRO A 145 0.36 15.50 -1.73
N VAL A 146 -0.70 15.06 -2.42
CA VAL A 146 -2.03 14.89 -1.81
C VAL A 146 -2.07 13.76 -0.77
N ARG A 147 -1.22 12.74 -0.91
CA ARG A 147 -1.07 11.65 0.07
C ARG A 147 -0.13 12.03 1.20
N ALA A 148 0.93 12.79 0.94
CA ALA A 148 1.79 13.36 1.98
C ALA A 148 0.98 14.21 2.98
N ILE A 149 -0.05 14.94 2.51
CA ILE A 149 -1.01 15.61 3.41
C ILE A 149 -1.67 14.62 4.38
N LYS A 150 -2.10 13.44 3.89
CA LYS A 150 -2.73 12.41 4.73
C LYS A 150 -1.78 11.79 5.75
N LEU A 151 -0.52 11.58 5.39
CA LEU A 151 0.50 11.14 6.35
C LEU A 151 0.71 12.18 7.46
N VAL A 152 0.79 13.47 7.11
CA VAL A 152 0.92 14.57 8.07
C VAL A 152 -0.32 14.70 8.97
N GLU A 153 -1.52 14.55 8.40
CA GLU A 153 -2.78 14.52 9.16
C GLU A 153 -2.80 13.36 10.17
N HIS A 154 -2.42 12.15 9.74
CA HIS A 154 -2.42 10.98 10.62
C HIS A 154 -1.36 11.08 11.72
N ILE A 155 -0.14 11.53 11.40
CA ILE A 155 0.90 11.78 12.42
C ILE A 155 0.41 12.81 13.44
N ARG A 156 -0.22 13.91 12.99
CA ARG A 156 -0.84 14.92 13.88
C ARG A 156 -1.89 14.30 14.78
N ASP A 157 -2.80 13.51 14.24
CA ASP A 157 -3.93 12.95 14.98
C ASP A 157 -3.46 11.95 16.03
N SER A 158 -2.53 11.07 15.66
CA SER A 158 -1.92 10.09 16.55
C SER A 158 -1.10 10.76 17.67
N LEU A 159 -0.22 11.72 17.34
CA LEU A 159 0.51 12.50 18.36
C LEU A 159 -0.42 13.28 19.29
N SER A 160 -1.52 13.82 18.77
CA SER A 160 -2.52 14.55 19.56
C SER A 160 -3.30 13.65 20.51
N ALA A 161 -3.61 12.41 20.10
CA ALA A 161 -4.25 11.42 20.96
C ALA A 161 -3.30 10.94 22.07
N ASP A 162 -2.02 10.79 21.74
CA ASP A 162 -0.98 10.31 22.64
C ASP A 162 -0.49 11.35 23.66
N TYR A 163 -0.43 12.62 23.25
CA TYR A 163 0.00 13.74 24.10
C TYR A 163 -1.00 14.92 24.02
N PRO A 164 -2.19 14.78 24.63
CA PRO A 164 -3.25 15.80 24.53
C PRO A 164 -2.85 17.20 25.03
N ASP A 165 -1.85 17.30 25.91
CA ASP A 165 -1.30 18.57 26.41
C ASP A 165 -0.54 19.37 25.34
N LYS A 166 -0.17 18.75 24.22
CA LYS A 166 0.55 19.36 23.09
C LYS A 166 -0.30 19.45 21.82
N LYS A 167 -1.57 19.00 21.86
CA LYS A 167 -2.49 18.92 20.71
C LYS A 167 -2.58 20.22 19.92
N GLU A 168 -2.76 21.37 20.58
CA GLU A 168 -2.87 22.66 19.88
C GLU A 168 -1.60 23.01 19.09
N THR A 169 -0.42 22.67 19.60
CA THR A 169 0.85 22.88 18.90
C THR A 169 0.95 21.97 17.68
N PHE A 170 0.60 20.68 17.82
CA PHE A 170 0.60 19.74 16.70
C PHE A 170 -0.37 20.17 15.60
N GLU A 171 -1.60 20.55 15.97
CA GLU A 171 -2.62 21.02 15.02
C GLU A 171 -2.17 22.28 14.27
N LYS A 172 -1.63 23.27 14.99
CA LYS A 172 -1.11 24.50 14.40
C LYS A 172 0.05 24.24 13.43
N ASN A 173 1.02 23.44 13.83
CA ASN A 173 2.19 23.16 13.02
C ASN A 173 1.83 22.33 11.78
N ALA A 174 1.01 21.30 11.95
CA ALA A 174 0.49 20.48 10.85
C ALA A 174 -0.28 21.34 9.85
N ALA A 175 -1.17 22.23 10.29
CA ALA A 175 -1.91 23.12 9.40
C ALA A 175 -0.97 24.01 8.55
N ALA A 176 0.05 24.60 9.17
CA ALA A 176 1.03 25.44 8.46
C ALA A 176 1.86 24.65 7.42
N TYR A 177 2.17 23.38 7.68
CA TYR A 177 2.87 22.54 6.72
C TYR A 177 1.93 22.01 5.62
N ILE A 178 0.69 21.64 5.95
CA ILE A 178 -0.33 21.21 5.00
C ILE A 178 -0.62 22.33 3.97
N GLU A 179 -0.65 23.61 4.36
CA GLU A 179 -0.80 24.71 3.39
C GLU A 179 0.32 24.73 2.32
N LYS A 180 1.55 24.39 2.71
CA LYS A 180 2.68 24.28 1.77
C LYS A 180 2.53 23.05 0.88
N LEU A 181 2.11 21.91 1.43
CA LEU A 181 1.83 20.70 0.66
C LEU A 181 0.66 20.88 -0.32
N GLN A 182 -0.38 21.63 0.04
CA GLN A 182 -1.47 22.00 -0.86
C GLN A 182 -0.98 22.90 -2.01
N SER A 183 -0.04 23.80 -1.73
CA SER A 183 0.60 24.61 -2.77
C SER A 183 1.44 23.75 -3.73
N LEU A 184 2.14 22.75 -3.20
CA LEU A 184 2.89 21.77 -3.98
C LEU A 184 1.97 20.88 -4.82
N ASP A 185 0.90 20.35 -4.25
CA ASP A 185 -0.15 19.58 -4.93
C ASP A 185 -0.72 20.37 -6.13
N LYS A 186 -1.06 21.64 -5.90
CA LYS A 186 -1.50 22.54 -6.96
C LYS A 186 -0.46 22.68 -8.07
N ALA A 187 0.82 22.86 -7.72
CA ALA A 187 1.89 22.96 -8.71
C ALA A 187 2.04 21.68 -9.55
N TYR A 188 1.89 20.51 -8.93
CA TYR A 188 1.87 19.22 -9.62
C TYR A 188 0.66 19.09 -10.57
N ALA A 189 -0.54 19.41 -10.10
CA ALA A 189 -1.75 19.36 -10.91
C ALA A 189 -1.68 20.31 -12.12
N GLU A 190 -1.26 21.57 -11.91
CA GLU A 190 -1.06 22.55 -13.00
C GLU A 190 0.07 22.12 -13.95
N GLY A 191 1.16 21.55 -13.41
CA GLY A 191 2.33 21.15 -14.16
C GLY A 191 2.14 19.89 -15.01
N LEU A 192 1.25 18.99 -14.62
CA LEU A 192 1.09 17.65 -15.23
C LEU A 192 -0.27 17.40 -15.91
N SER A 193 -1.32 18.16 -15.58
CA SER A 193 -2.66 17.95 -16.16
C SER A 193 -2.72 18.07 -17.70
N GLN A 194 -1.79 18.82 -18.30
CA GLN A 194 -1.66 19.01 -19.75
C GLN A 194 -0.53 18.18 -20.39
N ALA A 195 -0.05 17.13 -19.69
CA ALA A 195 0.99 16.24 -20.19
C ALA A 195 0.63 15.68 -21.58
N LYS A 196 1.53 15.86 -22.55
CA LYS A 196 1.42 15.33 -23.92
C LYS A 196 1.88 13.88 -24.00
N GLN A 197 2.88 13.53 -23.20
CA GLN A 197 3.30 12.17 -22.92
C GLN A 197 2.98 11.86 -21.45
N LYS A 198 2.23 10.79 -21.20
CA LYS A 198 1.87 10.38 -19.84
C LYS A 198 2.84 9.36 -19.26
N SER A 199 3.54 8.59 -20.09
CA SER A 199 4.48 7.57 -19.61
C SER A 199 5.87 8.15 -19.35
N PHE A 200 6.51 7.75 -18.25
CA PHE A 200 7.92 8.04 -17.94
C PHE A 200 8.62 6.78 -17.44
N VAL A 201 9.92 6.65 -17.73
CA VAL A 201 10.72 5.46 -17.39
C VAL A 201 11.60 5.74 -16.19
N THR A 202 11.47 4.96 -15.13
CA THR A 202 12.24 5.12 -13.89
C THR A 202 12.92 3.80 -13.52
N GLN A 203 14.16 3.88 -13.04
CA GLN A 203 14.89 2.72 -12.53
C GLN A 203 14.39 2.31 -11.14
N HIS A 204 14.11 3.29 -10.25
CA HIS A 204 13.48 3.03 -8.96
C HIS A 204 11.96 3.22 -9.08
N ALA A 205 11.18 2.20 -8.75
CA ALA A 205 9.72 2.14 -9.00
C ALA A 205 8.84 2.90 -7.97
N ALA A 206 9.28 4.04 -7.45
CA ALA A 206 8.64 4.74 -6.31
C ALA A 206 7.53 5.77 -6.66
N PHE A 207 7.18 5.94 -7.93
CA PHE A 207 6.34 7.06 -8.39
C PHE A 207 4.95 6.62 -8.90
N ASN A 208 4.50 5.41 -8.56
CA ASN A 208 3.22 4.89 -9.05
C ASN A 208 2.03 5.69 -8.49
N TYR A 209 2.04 6.03 -7.20
CA TYR A 209 1.00 6.88 -6.60
C TYR A 209 1.00 8.30 -7.17
N LEU A 210 2.18 8.89 -7.41
CA LEU A 210 2.32 10.16 -8.14
C LEU A 210 1.69 10.04 -9.52
N ALA A 211 2.02 8.97 -10.26
CA ALA A 211 1.50 8.77 -11.60
C ALA A 211 -0.02 8.64 -11.60
N LEU A 212 -0.56 7.84 -10.67
CA LEU A 212 -1.98 7.61 -10.51
C LEU A 212 -2.75 8.90 -10.18
N ASP A 213 -2.27 9.68 -9.21
CA ASP A 213 -2.97 10.87 -8.72
C ASP A 213 -2.90 12.05 -9.70
N TYR A 214 -1.82 12.16 -10.50
CA TYR A 214 -1.61 13.26 -11.47
C TYR A 214 -1.78 12.85 -12.94
N GLY A 215 -2.34 11.67 -13.20
CA GLY A 215 -2.74 11.23 -14.53
C GLY A 215 -1.57 10.93 -15.49
N LEU A 216 -0.46 10.41 -14.94
CA LEU A 216 0.67 9.87 -15.67
C LEU A 216 0.66 8.33 -15.62
N LYS A 217 1.71 7.69 -16.15
CA LYS A 217 1.94 6.25 -16.09
C LYS A 217 3.42 5.99 -15.80
N GLN A 218 3.72 5.42 -14.63
CA GLN A 218 5.06 4.92 -14.36
C GLN A 218 5.34 3.70 -15.26
N VAL A 219 6.58 3.64 -15.77
CA VAL A 219 7.13 2.45 -16.41
C VAL A 219 8.46 2.13 -15.72
N ALA A 220 8.46 1.12 -14.86
CA ALA A 220 9.67 0.68 -14.18
C ALA A 220 10.61 -0.05 -15.14
N ILE A 221 11.91 0.03 -14.89
CA ILE A 221 12.93 -0.71 -15.62
C ILE A 221 13.90 -1.38 -14.66
N SER A 222 14.07 -2.69 -14.81
CA SER A 222 14.90 -3.51 -13.93
C SER A 222 16.33 -3.65 -14.44
N GLY A 223 17.24 -4.05 -13.55
CA GLY A 223 18.64 -4.37 -13.89
C GLY A 223 19.49 -3.14 -14.23
N LEU A 224 19.15 -1.97 -13.69
CA LEU A 224 19.92 -0.74 -13.76
C LEU A 224 20.20 -0.23 -12.34
N SER A 225 21.35 0.40 -12.14
CA SER A 225 21.73 1.09 -10.91
C SER A 225 22.42 2.40 -11.31
N PRO A 226 22.26 3.50 -10.56
CA PRO A 226 22.90 4.79 -10.89
C PRO A 226 24.43 4.70 -10.96
N ASP A 227 25.05 3.79 -10.22
CA ASP A 227 26.52 3.67 -10.10
C ASP A 227 27.15 2.52 -10.92
N ALA A 228 26.35 1.67 -11.54
CA ALA A 228 26.84 0.50 -12.28
C ALA A 228 26.52 0.57 -13.78
N GLU A 229 27.50 0.25 -14.62
CA GLU A 229 27.24 0.05 -16.05
C GLU A 229 26.52 -1.28 -16.30
N PRO A 230 25.46 -1.31 -17.14
CA PRO A 230 24.76 -2.55 -17.48
C PRO A 230 25.68 -3.50 -18.26
N SER A 231 25.37 -4.80 -18.19
CA SER A 231 26.05 -5.80 -19.03
C SER A 231 25.83 -5.51 -20.52
N ALA A 232 26.70 -6.03 -21.39
CA ALA A 232 26.55 -5.83 -22.84
C ALA A 232 25.22 -6.36 -23.40
N ALA A 233 24.68 -7.45 -22.82
CA ALA A 233 23.37 -7.97 -23.17
C ALA A 233 22.26 -7.01 -22.74
N ARG A 234 22.29 -6.55 -21.48
CA ARG A 234 21.32 -5.59 -20.95
C ARG A 234 21.33 -4.27 -21.73
N LEU A 235 22.51 -3.76 -22.08
CA LEU A 235 22.64 -2.54 -22.88
C LEU A 235 22.03 -2.70 -24.29
N ALA A 236 22.15 -3.88 -24.91
CA ALA A 236 21.52 -4.16 -26.20
C ALA A 236 20.00 -4.19 -26.11
N GLU A 237 19.44 -4.84 -25.08
CA GLU A 237 18.00 -4.86 -24.77
C GLU A 237 17.47 -3.43 -24.55
N LEU A 238 18.15 -2.65 -23.70
CA LEU A 238 17.82 -1.26 -23.42
C LEU A 238 17.84 -0.40 -24.69
N THR A 239 18.83 -0.60 -25.56
CA THR A 239 18.94 0.13 -26.83
C THR A 239 17.75 -0.17 -27.75
N GLU A 240 17.33 -1.44 -27.84
CA GLU A 240 16.14 -1.82 -28.59
C GLU A 240 14.86 -1.23 -27.99
N TYR A 241 14.73 -1.30 -26.66
CA TYR A 241 13.59 -0.80 -25.91
C TYR A 241 13.42 0.73 -26.05
N VAL A 242 14.51 1.48 -25.90
CA VAL A 242 14.56 2.94 -26.12
C VAL A 242 14.14 3.29 -27.54
N LYS A 243 14.68 2.60 -28.54
CA LYS A 243 14.37 2.85 -29.95
C LYS A 243 12.91 2.55 -30.29
N LYS A 244 12.38 1.42 -29.80
CA LYS A 244 10.99 0.98 -30.02
C LYS A 244 9.98 1.98 -29.46
N ASN A 245 10.23 2.49 -28.25
CA ASN A 245 9.32 3.38 -27.53
C ASN A 245 9.66 4.87 -27.66
N LYS A 246 10.76 5.23 -28.34
CA LYS A 246 11.28 6.61 -28.46
C LYS A 246 11.48 7.29 -27.09
N ILE A 247 12.10 6.55 -26.16
CA ILE A 247 12.33 7.02 -24.79
C ILE A 247 13.36 8.16 -24.81
N ALA A 248 13.01 9.30 -24.23
CA ALA A 248 13.88 10.47 -24.18
C ALA A 248 14.78 10.48 -22.93
N TYR A 249 14.24 10.07 -21.79
CA TYR A 249 14.90 10.02 -20.49
C TYR A 249 14.66 8.69 -19.79
N ILE A 250 15.69 8.16 -19.15
CA ILE A 250 15.58 7.19 -18.05
C ILE A 250 15.89 7.96 -16.77
N TYR A 251 14.95 7.94 -15.83
CA TYR A 251 15.11 8.59 -14.53
C TYR A 251 15.72 7.63 -13.51
N PHE A 252 16.63 8.14 -12.68
CA PHE A 252 17.28 7.40 -11.59
C PHE A 252 16.96 8.07 -10.24
N GLU A 253 17.09 7.32 -9.16
CA GLU A 253 16.88 7.81 -7.78
C GLU A 253 17.86 8.93 -7.39
N GLU A 254 19.06 8.90 -7.95
CA GLU A 254 20.09 9.92 -7.84
C GLU A 254 20.84 10.11 -9.16
N ASN A 255 21.82 11.01 -9.18
CA ASN A 255 22.59 11.29 -10.38
C ASN A 255 23.36 10.05 -10.85
N ALA A 256 22.95 9.48 -11.98
CA ALA A 256 23.71 8.43 -12.66
C ALA A 256 25.18 8.83 -12.83
N SER A 257 26.10 7.89 -12.58
CA SER A 257 27.52 8.10 -12.72
C SER A 257 27.87 8.62 -14.12
N GLN A 258 28.93 9.43 -14.21
CA GLN A 258 29.35 10.00 -15.50
C GLN A 258 29.63 8.93 -16.56
N ALA A 259 30.11 7.75 -16.14
CA ALA A 259 30.33 6.60 -17.01
C ALA A 259 29.00 6.06 -17.54
N LEU A 260 28.03 5.76 -16.66
CA LEU A 260 26.72 5.25 -17.04
C LEU A 260 25.97 6.24 -17.95
N ALA A 261 25.93 7.53 -17.59
CA ALA A 261 25.25 8.55 -18.38
C ALA A 261 25.85 8.68 -19.80
N ASN A 262 27.19 8.59 -19.91
CA ASN A 262 27.86 8.60 -21.21
C ASN A 262 27.54 7.35 -22.04
N THR A 263 27.53 6.17 -21.40
CA THR A 263 27.23 4.90 -22.06
C THR A 263 25.79 4.86 -22.55
N LEU A 264 24.81 5.23 -21.73
CA LEU A 264 23.40 5.32 -22.13
C LEU A 264 23.17 6.35 -23.25
N SER A 265 23.81 7.51 -23.17
CA SER A 265 23.68 8.53 -24.21
C SER A 265 24.28 8.11 -25.54
N LYS A 266 25.44 7.43 -25.52
CA LYS A 266 26.19 7.10 -26.74
C LYS A 266 25.70 5.81 -27.40
N GLU A 267 25.42 4.78 -26.61
CA GLU A 267 25.11 3.44 -27.12
C GLU A 267 23.58 3.23 -27.22
N ALA A 268 22.81 3.64 -26.21
CA ALA A 268 21.35 3.49 -26.21
C ALA A 268 20.59 4.72 -26.77
N GLY A 269 21.25 5.88 -26.87
CA GLY A 269 20.64 7.10 -27.41
C GLY A 269 19.61 7.76 -26.49
N VAL A 270 19.73 7.55 -25.17
CA VAL A 270 18.81 8.07 -24.15
C VAL A 270 19.52 8.97 -23.15
N LYS A 271 18.84 10.00 -22.64
CA LYS A 271 19.37 10.87 -21.58
C LYS A 271 19.05 10.30 -20.21
N THR A 272 19.78 10.77 -19.20
CA THR A 272 19.46 10.49 -17.80
C THR A 272 19.06 11.78 -17.10
N ASP A 273 18.20 11.66 -16.10
CA ASP A 273 17.91 12.71 -15.12
C ASP A 273 17.46 12.05 -13.80
N VAL A 274 17.17 12.85 -12.78
CA VAL A 274 16.82 12.37 -11.44
C VAL A 274 15.32 12.46 -11.19
N LEU A 275 14.74 11.36 -10.70
CA LEU A 275 13.52 11.38 -9.90
C LEU A 275 13.88 10.78 -8.55
N ASN A 276 13.99 11.64 -7.55
CA ASN A 276 14.46 11.26 -6.23
C ASN A 276 13.27 10.71 -5.40
N PRO A 277 13.34 9.46 -4.88
CA PRO A 277 12.25 8.84 -4.11
C PRO A 277 12.11 9.45 -2.71
N LEU A 278 12.96 10.41 -2.34
CA LEU A 278 12.99 11.10 -1.04
C LEU A 278 13.34 10.18 0.14
N GLU A 279 13.79 8.97 -0.11
CA GLU A 279 14.11 7.96 0.91
C GLU A 279 15.33 8.37 1.76
N SER A 280 16.30 9.00 1.12
CA SER A 280 17.44 9.63 1.77
C SER A 280 17.64 11.06 1.26
N LEU A 281 18.20 11.91 2.12
CA LEU A 281 18.66 13.24 1.74
C LEU A 281 20.15 13.33 2.08
N THR A 282 20.98 13.67 1.10
CA THR A 282 22.42 13.73 1.30
C THR A 282 22.79 14.74 2.40
N GLU A 283 23.96 14.58 3.02
CA GLU A 283 24.45 15.59 3.96
C GLU A 283 24.63 16.97 3.28
N GLU A 284 24.96 16.98 1.98
CA GLU A 284 25.11 18.20 1.19
C GLU A 284 23.77 18.90 1.01
N ASP A 285 22.74 18.18 0.56
CA ASP A 285 21.38 18.69 0.38
C ASP A 285 20.80 19.16 1.72
N THR A 286 21.02 18.40 2.80
CA THR A 286 20.60 18.78 4.16
C THR A 286 21.25 20.10 4.59
N LYS A 287 22.56 20.30 4.31
CA LYS A 287 23.26 21.55 4.61
C LYS A 287 22.82 22.71 3.70
N ALA A 288 22.39 22.41 2.47
CA ALA A 288 21.83 23.37 1.54
C ALA A 288 20.38 23.79 1.90
N GLY A 289 19.74 23.12 2.85
CA GLY A 289 18.37 23.40 3.29
C GLY A 289 17.31 22.77 2.39
N GLU A 290 17.70 21.78 1.58
CA GLU A 290 16.76 20.96 0.83
C GLU A 290 15.83 20.20 1.78
N ASN A 291 14.61 20.00 1.33
CA ASN A 291 13.60 19.30 2.08
C ASN A 291 12.62 18.56 1.16
N TYR A 292 11.61 17.90 1.73
CA TYR A 292 10.58 17.20 0.96
C TYR A 292 10.01 18.06 -0.18
N ILE A 293 9.64 19.32 0.10
CA ILE A 293 9.00 20.18 -0.90
C ILE A 293 9.97 20.56 -2.02
N SER A 294 11.19 20.97 -1.70
CA SER A 294 12.16 21.39 -2.73
C SER A 294 12.62 20.23 -3.62
N VAL A 295 12.73 19.03 -3.08
CA VAL A 295 13.03 17.82 -3.87
C VAL A 295 11.84 17.45 -4.77
N MET A 296 10.61 17.53 -4.27
CA MET A 296 9.42 17.33 -5.09
C MET A 296 9.31 18.38 -6.21
N GLU A 297 9.62 19.65 -5.95
CA GLU A 297 9.67 20.68 -7.00
C GLU A 297 10.72 20.36 -8.09
N LYS A 298 11.88 19.80 -7.70
CA LYS A 298 12.89 19.29 -8.65
C LYS A 298 12.36 18.09 -9.45
N ASN A 299 11.69 17.14 -8.81
CA ASN A 299 11.08 15.98 -9.47
C ASN A 299 10.03 16.43 -10.51
N LEU A 300 9.18 17.40 -10.18
CA LEU A 300 8.21 17.98 -11.10
C LEU A 300 8.91 18.58 -12.34
N LYS A 301 9.99 19.36 -12.13
CA LYS A 301 10.79 19.91 -13.23
C LYS A 301 11.42 18.80 -14.10
N ALA A 302 11.91 17.74 -13.48
CA ALA A 302 12.49 16.60 -14.19
C ALA A 302 11.44 15.86 -15.03
N LEU A 303 10.27 15.55 -14.47
CA LEU A 303 9.14 14.92 -15.16
C LEU A 303 8.66 15.72 -16.37
N LYS A 304 8.59 17.05 -16.27
CA LYS A 304 8.15 17.94 -17.36
C LYS A 304 9.02 17.86 -18.61
N GLN A 305 10.28 17.43 -18.49
CA GLN A 305 11.14 17.22 -19.65
C GLN A 305 10.68 16.06 -20.53
N THR A 306 10.00 15.07 -19.96
CA THR A 306 9.34 13.99 -20.71
C THR A 306 7.89 14.36 -21.00
N THR A 307 7.12 14.77 -19.99
CA THR A 307 5.66 14.89 -20.09
C THR A 307 5.18 16.06 -20.95
N ASP A 308 5.95 17.14 -21.08
CA ASP A 308 5.59 18.26 -21.96
C ASP A 308 5.88 17.99 -23.45
N GLN A 309 6.59 16.88 -23.78
CA GLN A 309 6.96 16.51 -25.14
C GLN A 309 5.95 15.53 -25.75
N GLU A 310 5.72 15.63 -27.05
CA GLU A 310 4.92 14.64 -27.78
C GLU A 310 5.70 13.35 -27.98
N GLY A 311 5.03 12.20 -27.88
CA GLY A 311 5.63 10.89 -28.11
C GLY A 311 4.60 9.77 -28.07
N PRO A 312 4.91 8.58 -28.61
CA PRO A 312 4.07 7.41 -28.41
C PRO A 312 4.10 6.98 -26.94
N ALA A 313 2.99 6.45 -26.40
CA ALA A 313 3.00 5.87 -25.06
C ALA A 313 4.13 4.83 -24.92
N ILE A 314 4.81 4.84 -23.78
CA ILE A 314 5.90 3.90 -23.48
C ILE A 314 5.24 2.65 -22.87
N GLU A 315 5.42 1.52 -23.53
CA GLU A 315 4.97 0.21 -23.05
C GLU A 315 6.01 -0.38 -22.08
N PRO A 316 5.62 -1.19 -21.09
CA PRO A 316 6.55 -1.96 -20.27
C PRO A 316 7.51 -2.81 -21.12
N GLU A 317 8.72 -3.05 -20.63
CA GLU A 317 9.71 -3.87 -21.34
C GLU A 317 9.22 -5.31 -21.56
N LYS A 318 8.53 -5.87 -20.56
CA LYS A 318 7.85 -7.15 -20.61
C LYS A 318 6.35 -6.92 -20.46
N ALA A 319 5.56 -7.54 -21.33
CA ALA A 319 4.10 -7.40 -21.27
C ALA A 319 3.55 -8.24 -20.11
N GLU A 320 2.70 -7.63 -19.29
CA GLU A 320 2.00 -8.29 -18.19
C GLU A 320 0.99 -9.33 -18.73
N ASP A 321 1.03 -10.56 -18.22
CA ASP A 321 0.02 -11.57 -18.56
C ASP A 321 -1.09 -11.62 -17.52
N THR A 322 -2.07 -10.73 -17.70
CA THR A 322 -3.26 -10.68 -16.84
C THR A 322 -4.27 -11.81 -17.13
N LYS A 323 -3.98 -12.76 -18.03
CA LYS A 323 -4.91 -13.87 -18.36
C LYS A 323 -4.82 -15.03 -17.36
N THR A 324 -5.16 -14.75 -16.11
CA THR A 324 -5.21 -15.73 -15.03
C THR A 324 -6.61 -16.36 -14.89
N VAL A 325 -6.69 -17.47 -14.14
CA VAL A 325 -7.97 -18.12 -13.80
C VAL A 325 -8.88 -17.16 -13.04
N GLN A 326 -8.35 -16.43 -12.05
CA GLN A 326 -9.09 -15.46 -11.25
C GLN A 326 -9.65 -14.31 -12.10
N ASN A 327 -8.93 -13.89 -13.16
CA ASN A 327 -9.40 -12.91 -14.15
C ASN A 327 -10.38 -13.49 -15.18
N GLY A 328 -10.70 -14.78 -15.09
CA GLY A 328 -11.71 -15.44 -15.91
C GLY A 328 -11.18 -16.07 -17.20
N TYR A 329 -9.87 -16.36 -17.27
CA TYR A 329 -9.23 -17.04 -18.40
C TYR A 329 -8.84 -18.46 -17.97
N PHE A 330 -9.60 -19.44 -18.44
CA PHE A 330 -9.41 -20.85 -18.08
C PHE A 330 -9.97 -21.76 -19.17
N GLU A 331 -9.55 -23.03 -19.17
CA GLU A 331 -10.08 -24.08 -20.05
C GLU A 331 -11.25 -24.84 -19.40
N ASP A 332 -12.19 -25.34 -20.20
CA ASP A 332 -13.35 -26.09 -19.69
C ASP A 332 -12.96 -27.35 -18.91
N ALA A 333 -11.85 -27.99 -19.30
CA ALA A 333 -11.32 -29.18 -18.65
C ALA A 333 -10.84 -28.92 -17.20
N ALA A 334 -10.51 -27.66 -16.87
CA ALA A 334 -10.09 -27.27 -15.53
C ALA A 334 -11.29 -27.06 -14.59
N VAL A 335 -12.51 -26.88 -15.12
CA VAL A 335 -13.70 -26.57 -14.31
C VAL A 335 -14.24 -27.83 -13.63
N LYS A 336 -14.19 -27.91 -12.30
CA LYS A 336 -14.64 -29.07 -11.52
C LYS A 336 -15.82 -28.74 -10.63
N ASP A 337 -16.65 -29.73 -10.33
CA ASP A 337 -17.72 -29.55 -9.34
C ASP A 337 -17.11 -29.29 -7.97
N ARG A 338 -17.85 -28.56 -7.13
CA ARG A 338 -17.44 -28.14 -5.79
C ARG A 338 -18.44 -28.61 -4.75
N THR A 339 -18.07 -28.48 -3.49
CA THR A 339 -18.94 -28.80 -2.35
C THR A 339 -19.20 -27.55 -1.53
N LEU A 340 -20.26 -27.53 -0.73
CA LEU A 340 -20.54 -26.38 0.15
C LEU A 340 -19.40 -26.14 1.15
N SER A 341 -18.65 -27.19 1.50
CA SER A 341 -17.50 -27.10 2.41
C SER A 341 -16.40 -26.15 1.91
N ASP A 342 -16.32 -25.89 0.59
CA ASP A 342 -15.38 -24.92 0.03
C ASP A 342 -15.67 -23.48 0.51
N TYR A 343 -16.91 -23.21 0.92
CA TYR A 343 -17.38 -21.93 1.44
C TYR A 343 -17.61 -21.97 2.96
N ALA A 344 -17.24 -23.07 3.65
CA ALA A 344 -17.47 -23.20 5.09
C ALA A 344 -16.70 -22.11 5.87
N GLY A 345 -17.40 -21.43 6.79
CA GLY A 345 -16.88 -20.28 7.52
C GLY A 345 -17.99 -19.36 8.03
N ASN A 346 -17.61 -18.31 8.74
CA ASN A 346 -18.50 -17.21 9.12
C ASN A 346 -18.15 -16.01 8.24
N TRP A 347 -19.17 -15.41 7.62
CA TRP A 347 -18.98 -14.43 6.56
C TRP A 347 -19.81 -13.18 6.84
N GLN A 348 -19.20 -12.00 6.73
CA GLN A 348 -19.87 -10.71 6.93
C GLN A 348 -20.11 -10.01 5.59
N SER A 349 -21.24 -9.31 5.47
CA SER A 349 -21.54 -8.49 4.30
C SER A 349 -20.60 -7.29 4.26
N VAL A 350 -20.10 -6.95 3.07
CA VAL A 350 -19.25 -5.76 2.86
C VAL A 350 -20.05 -4.47 2.71
N TYR A 351 -21.38 -4.55 2.59
CA TYR A 351 -22.23 -3.39 2.32
C TYR A 351 -22.09 -2.26 3.35
N PRO A 352 -22.04 -2.53 4.68
CA PRO A 352 -21.87 -1.47 5.67
C PRO A 352 -20.59 -0.64 5.49
N PHE A 353 -19.49 -1.25 5.03
CA PHE A 353 -18.20 -0.58 4.81
C PHE A 353 -18.19 0.29 3.53
N LEU A 354 -19.11 0.02 2.60
CA LEU A 354 -19.39 0.94 1.50
C LEU A 354 -20.17 2.17 2.01
N GLU A 355 -21.15 1.94 2.90
CA GLU A 355 -22.04 2.98 3.43
C GLU A 355 -21.32 3.98 4.34
N ASP A 356 -20.42 3.49 5.20
CA ASP A 356 -19.67 4.34 6.14
C ASP A 356 -18.48 5.10 5.52
N GLY A 357 -18.12 4.76 4.27
CA GLY A 357 -17.04 5.40 3.50
C GLY A 357 -15.70 4.69 3.57
N THR A 358 -15.57 3.56 4.29
CA THR A 358 -14.33 2.77 4.36
C THR A 358 -13.80 2.41 2.96
N PHE A 359 -14.68 2.11 2.00
CA PHE A 359 -14.30 1.79 0.62
C PHE A 359 -14.13 2.99 -0.33
N ASP A 360 -14.23 4.23 0.14
CA ASP A 360 -14.13 5.40 -0.75
C ASP A 360 -12.80 5.47 -1.49
N GLN A 361 -11.71 5.02 -0.85
CA GLN A 361 -10.38 4.90 -1.45
C GLN A 361 -10.34 3.82 -2.55
N VAL A 362 -11.02 2.68 -2.38
CA VAL A 362 -11.10 1.62 -3.40
C VAL A 362 -11.72 2.17 -4.70
N PHE A 363 -12.76 2.99 -4.59
CA PHE A 363 -13.41 3.59 -5.76
C PHE A 363 -12.58 4.71 -6.39
N ASP A 364 -11.82 5.45 -5.59
CA ASP A 364 -10.85 6.44 -6.07
C ASP A 364 -9.76 5.75 -6.92
N TYR A 365 -9.18 4.65 -6.42
CA TYR A 365 -8.23 3.83 -7.16
C TYR A 365 -8.82 3.32 -8.48
N LYS A 366 -10.02 2.73 -8.47
CA LYS A 366 -10.65 2.22 -9.71
C LYS A 366 -10.90 3.32 -10.75
N ALA A 367 -11.27 4.53 -10.30
CA ALA A 367 -11.43 5.69 -11.18
C ALA A 367 -10.10 6.09 -11.84
N LYS A 368 -9.03 6.19 -11.05
CA LYS A 368 -7.71 6.60 -11.54
C LYS A 368 -7.03 5.53 -12.40
N LEU A 369 -7.16 4.24 -12.06
CA LEU A 369 -6.56 3.13 -12.80
C LEU A 369 -7.18 2.95 -14.20
N THR A 370 -8.48 3.20 -14.35
CA THR A 370 -9.21 2.87 -15.60
C THR A 370 -9.67 4.09 -16.40
N GLY A 371 -9.97 5.21 -15.73
CA GLY A 371 -10.64 6.36 -16.33
C GLY A 371 -12.04 6.09 -16.90
N LYS A 372 -12.63 4.91 -16.66
CA LYS A 372 -13.89 4.48 -17.30
C LYS A 372 -15.14 5.02 -16.59
N MET A 373 -15.06 5.18 -15.28
CA MET A 373 -16.09 5.75 -14.41
C MET A 373 -15.40 6.64 -13.39
N THR A 374 -16.10 7.68 -12.97
CA THR A 374 -15.70 8.51 -11.83
C THR A 374 -15.81 7.72 -10.52
N GLN A 375 -15.16 8.19 -9.46
CA GLN A 375 -15.28 7.59 -8.12
C GLN A 375 -16.75 7.46 -7.67
N ALA A 376 -17.58 8.48 -7.93
CA ALA A 376 -19.00 8.47 -7.58
C ALA A 376 -19.81 7.45 -8.39
N GLU A 377 -19.50 7.30 -9.69
CA GLU A 377 -20.12 6.28 -10.54
C GLU A 377 -19.71 4.86 -10.11
N TYR A 378 -18.45 4.65 -9.74
CA TYR A 378 -18.01 3.40 -9.14
C TYR A 378 -18.74 3.13 -7.83
N LYS A 379 -18.79 4.09 -6.90
CA LYS A 379 -19.53 3.92 -5.64
C LYS A 379 -21.00 3.59 -5.88
N ALA A 380 -21.66 4.23 -6.84
CA ALA A 380 -23.06 3.94 -7.20
C ALA A 380 -23.24 2.54 -7.81
N TYR A 381 -22.30 2.11 -8.66
CA TYR A 381 -22.27 0.75 -9.21
C TYR A 381 -22.13 -0.31 -8.10
N TYR A 382 -21.15 -0.13 -7.21
CA TYR A 382 -20.91 -1.04 -6.08
C TYR A 382 -22.01 -0.97 -5.01
N THR A 383 -22.70 0.17 -4.86
CA THR A 383 -23.88 0.28 -3.99
C THR A 383 -24.97 -0.70 -4.44
N LYS A 384 -25.28 -0.74 -5.75
CA LYS A 384 -26.24 -1.70 -6.31
C LYS A 384 -25.75 -3.14 -6.17
N GLY A 385 -24.46 -3.35 -6.45
CA GLY A 385 -23.81 -4.65 -6.33
C GLY A 385 -23.90 -5.24 -4.93
N TYR A 386 -23.53 -4.47 -3.90
CA TYR A 386 -23.38 -4.97 -2.54
C TYR A 386 -24.64 -4.91 -1.69
N GLN A 387 -25.63 -4.10 -2.06
CA GLN A 387 -26.84 -3.91 -1.24
C GLN A 387 -27.48 -5.24 -0.85
N THR A 388 -27.63 -5.44 0.46
CA THR A 388 -28.29 -6.61 1.05
C THR A 388 -28.74 -6.29 2.48
N ASP A 389 -29.84 -6.89 2.92
CA ASP A 389 -30.26 -6.91 4.33
C ASP A 389 -29.75 -8.15 5.09
N VAL A 390 -29.10 -9.07 4.38
CA VAL A 390 -28.39 -10.23 4.94
C VAL A 390 -27.01 -9.75 5.38
N THR A 391 -26.84 -9.55 6.68
CA THR A 391 -25.63 -8.98 7.29
C THR A 391 -24.52 -10.02 7.49
N LYS A 392 -24.90 -11.28 7.70
CA LYS A 392 -23.98 -12.38 7.96
C LYS A 392 -24.49 -13.68 7.36
N ILE A 393 -23.57 -14.55 6.93
CA ILE A 393 -23.86 -15.92 6.51
C ILE A 393 -22.90 -16.87 7.23
N ASN A 394 -23.43 -17.85 7.96
CA ASN A 394 -22.62 -18.93 8.53
C ASN A 394 -22.80 -20.19 7.68
N ILE A 395 -21.72 -20.74 7.17
CA ILE A 395 -21.74 -21.87 6.23
C ILE A 395 -21.00 -23.05 6.85
N THR A 396 -21.62 -24.22 6.80
CA THR A 396 -21.02 -25.51 7.13
C THR A 396 -20.97 -26.41 5.90
N ASP A 397 -20.47 -27.63 6.04
CA ASP A 397 -20.45 -28.62 4.95
C ASP A 397 -21.83 -28.89 4.32
N ASN A 398 -22.94 -28.61 5.02
CA ASN A 398 -24.30 -28.93 4.56
C ASN A 398 -25.34 -27.82 4.76
N THR A 399 -25.04 -26.76 5.52
CA THR A 399 -26.05 -25.76 5.88
C THR A 399 -25.55 -24.34 5.67
N MET A 400 -26.47 -23.44 5.34
CA MET A 400 -26.24 -22.00 5.36
C MET A 400 -27.25 -21.35 6.30
N GLU A 401 -26.76 -20.46 7.16
CA GLU A 401 -27.54 -19.65 8.09
C GLU A 401 -27.42 -18.18 7.71
N PHE A 402 -28.53 -17.56 7.30
CA PHE A 402 -28.59 -16.16 6.86
C PHE A 402 -29.12 -15.27 7.99
N VAL A 403 -28.41 -14.19 8.30
CA VAL A 403 -28.78 -13.25 9.38
C VAL A 403 -29.36 -11.96 8.80
N GLN A 404 -30.64 -11.70 9.06
CA GLN A 404 -31.37 -10.48 8.65
C GLN A 404 -32.04 -9.86 9.88
N GLY A 405 -31.84 -8.56 10.11
CA GLY A 405 -32.47 -7.84 11.23
C GLY A 405 -32.20 -8.45 12.62
N GLY A 406 -31.02 -9.05 12.81
CA GLY A 406 -30.63 -9.73 14.06
C GLY A 406 -31.28 -11.11 14.29
N GLN A 407 -32.09 -11.61 13.35
CA GLN A 407 -32.64 -12.96 13.35
C GLN A 407 -31.93 -13.83 12.32
N SER A 408 -31.83 -15.13 12.57
CA SER A 408 -31.24 -16.08 11.64
C SER A 408 -32.26 -17.06 11.06
N LYS A 409 -32.07 -17.42 9.78
CA LYS A 409 -32.78 -18.51 9.09
C LYS A 409 -31.76 -19.49 8.55
N LYS A 410 -31.89 -20.76 8.92
CA LYS A 410 -30.91 -21.80 8.59
C LYS A 410 -31.57 -22.91 7.77
N TYR A 411 -30.95 -23.27 6.65
CA TYR A 411 -31.43 -24.32 5.77
C TYR A 411 -30.31 -25.29 5.40
N THR A 412 -30.70 -26.53 5.10
CA THR A 412 -29.82 -27.54 4.53
C THR A 412 -29.80 -27.40 3.01
N TYR A 413 -28.62 -27.47 2.40
CA TYR A 413 -28.41 -27.31 0.97
C TYR A 413 -27.84 -28.57 0.33
N LYS A 414 -28.30 -28.85 -0.89
CA LYS A 414 -27.68 -29.82 -1.80
C LYS A 414 -27.03 -29.08 -2.95
N TYR A 415 -25.88 -29.57 -3.42
CA TYR A 415 -25.27 -29.12 -4.67
C TYR A 415 -26.13 -29.60 -5.86
N VAL A 416 -26.39 -28.72 -6.82
CA VAL A 416 -27.22 -29.03 -8.01
C VAL A 416 -26.49 -28.80 -9.33
N GLY A 417 -25.22 -28.40 -9.29
CA GLY A 417 -24.36 -28.28 -10.47
C GLY A 417 -23.63 -26.95 -10.54
N LYS A 418 -23.15 -26.61 -11.72
CA LYS A 418 -22.39 -25.39 -12.01
C LYS A 418 -22.78 -24.81 -13.36
N LYS A 419 -22.57 -23.51 -13.53
CA LYS A 419 -22.82 -22.79 -14.78
C LYS A 419 -21.64 -21.91 -15.14
N ILE A 420 -21.08 -22.12 -16.33
CA ILE A 420 -20.09 -21.20 -16.91
C ILE A 420 -20.84 -20.07 -17.61
N LEU A 421 -20.49 -18.82 -17.27
CA LEU A 421 -20.98 -17.60 -17.90
C LEU A 421 -19.85 -16.95 -18.69
N THR A 422 -20.18 -16.35 -19.84
CA THR A 422 -19.24 -15.58 -20.67
C THR A 422 -19.61 -14.11 -20.59
N TYR A 423 -18.65 -13.26 -20.23
CA TYR A 423 -18.84 -11.82 -20.08
C TYR A 423 -18.47 -11.09 -21.38
N LYS A 424 -18.91 -9.83 -21.50
CA LYS A 424 -18.67 -9.00 -22.70
C LYS A 424 -17.18 -8.80 -23.04
N LYS A 425 -16.29 -8.83 -22.04
CA LYS A 425 -14.82 -8.72 -22.22
C LYS A 425 -14.22 -9.99 -22.84
N GLY A 426 -14.98 -11.07 -22.94
CA GLY A 426 -14.54 -12.38 -23.45
C GLY A 426 -14.00 -13.30 -22.37
N ASN A 427 -13.73 -12.80 -21.16
CA ASN A 427 -13.46 -13.61 -19.99
C ASN A 427 -14.74 -14.28 -19.48
N ARG A 428 -14.58 -15.25 -18.58
CA ARG A 428 -15.65 -16.13 -18.10
C ARG A 428 -15.66 -16.21 -16.58
N GLY A 429 -16.75 -16.71 -16.03
CA GLY A 429 -16.88 -17.02 -14.60
C GLY A 429 -17.70 -18.27 -14.39
N VAL A 430 -17.49 -18.94 -13.25
CA VAL A 430 -18.24 -20.15 -12.88
C VAL A 430 -19.12 -19.83 -11.70
N ARG A 431 -20.42 -20.10 -11.82
CA ARG A 431 -21.36 -20.08 -10.71
C ARG A 431 -21.60 -21.50 -10.20
N PHE A 432 -21.41 -21.72 -8.91
CA PHE A 432 -21.65 -23.01 -8.23
C PHE A 432 -23.02 -23.00 -7.55
N LEU A 433 -23.86 -23.98 -7.88
CA LEU A 433 -25.30 -23.92 -7.65
C LEU A 433 -25.72 -24.84 -6.50
N PHE A 434 -26.49 -24.29 -5.58
CA PHE A 434 -27.05 -25.00 -4.43
C PHE A 434 -28.56 -24.75 -4.33
N GLU A 435 -29.28 -25.72 -3.79
CA GLU A 435 -30.72 -25.63 -3.56
C GLU A 435 -31.05 -26.06 -2.14
N ALA A 436 -31.81 -25.24 -1.41
CA ALA A 436 -32.28 -25.56 -0.08
C ALA A 436 -33.30 -26.72 -0.13
N THR A 437 -33.18 -27.67 0.80
CA THR A 437 -34.08 -28.82 0.87
C THR A 437 -35.42 -28.50 1.51
N ASP A 438 -35.51 -27.39 2.25
CA ASP A 438 -36.75 -26.97 2.91
C ASP A 438 -37.77 -26.37 1.94
N ALA A 439 -39.04 -26.52 2.26
CA ALA A 439 -40.16 -25.90 1.58
C ALA A 439 -40.32 -24.42 1.96
N ASP A 440 -39.91 -24.03 3.18
CA ASP A 440 -40.05 -22.66 3.71
C ASP A 440 -38.81 -21.77 3.46
N ALA A 441 -37.89 -22.20 2.58
CA ALA A 441 -36.63 -21.50 2.29
C ALA A 441 -36.82 -20.10 1.68
N GLY A 442 -38.00 -19.79 1.12
CA GLY A 442 -38.33 -18.46 0.60
C GLY A 442 -37.30 -17.93 -0.40
N GLN A 443 -36.79 -16.72 -0.17
CA GLN A 443 -35.76 -16.09 -1.02
C GLN A 443 -34.41 -16.83 -1.02
N PHE A 444 -34.20 -17.78 -0.12
CA PHE A 444 -32.96 -18.54 0.00
C PHE A 444 -33.06 -19.93 -0.64
N LYS A 445 -34.15 -20.23 -1.37
CA LYS A 445 -34.38 -21.54 -2.00
C LYS A 445 -33.26 -21.92 -2.98
N TYR A 446 -32.86 -21.01 -3.84
CA TYR A 446 -31.80 -21.18 -4.84
C TYR A 446 -30.62 -20.28 -4.48
N VAL A 447 -29.41 -20.82 -4.48
CA VAL A 447 -28.17 -20.10 -4.14
C VAL A 447 -27.10 -20.38 -5.20
N GLN A 448 -26.36 -19.35 -5.58
CA GLN A 448 -25.22 -19.44 -6.49
C GLN A 448 -24.02 -18.70 -5.90
N PHE A 449 -22.84 -19.31 -5.93
CA PHE A 449 -21.58 -18.67 -5.53
C PHE A 449 -20.71 -18.36 -6.74
N SER A 450 -20.07 -17.19 -6.72
CA SER A 450 -18.98 -16.79 -7.61
C SER A 450 -17.84 -16.21 -6.77
N ASP A 451 -16.67 -16.82 -6.83
CA ASP A 451 -15.49 -16.50 -5.99
C ASP A 451 -14.19 -16.50 -6.79
N HIS A 452 -14.26 -16.25 -8.10
CA HIS A 452 -13.10 -16.26 -9.04
C HIS A 452 -12.44 -17.63 -9.27
N ASN A 453 -12.82 -18.64 -8.49
CA ASN A 453 -12.33 -20.01 -8.60
C ASN A 453 -13.19 -20.87 -9.53
N ILE A 454 -12.61 -21.97 -10.03
CA ILE A 454 -13.27 -22.87 -11.00
C ILE A 454 -13.26 -24.35 -10.60
N ALA A 455 -12.62 -24.69 -9.48
CA ALA A 455 -12.44 -26.05 -8.98
C ALA A 455 -12.35 -26.03 -7.43
N PRO A 456 -12.38 -27.19 -6.74
CA PRO A 456 -12.30 -27.24 -5.29
C PRO A 456 -11.09 -26.51 -4.71
N VAL A 457 -11.37 -25.44 -3.99
CA VAL A 457 -10.44 -24.62 -3.21
C VAL A 457 -11.28 -23.83 -2.21
N LYS A 458 -10.69 -23.47 -1.05
CA LYS A 458 -11.38 -22.62 -0.08
C LYS A 458 -11.56 -21.22 -0.67
N ALA A 459 -12.77 -20.69 -0.56
CA ALA A 459 -13.04 -19.31 -0.96
C ALA A 459 -12.37 -18.34 0.03
N GLU A 460 -11.81 -17.24 -0.46
CA GLU A 460 -11.28 -16.12 0.36
C GLU A 460 -12.36 -15.05 0.55
N HIS A 461 -13.16 -14.81 -0.48
CA HIS A 461 -14.42 -14.08 -0.45
C HIS A 461 -15.38 -14.69 -1.47
N PHE A 462 -16.64 -14.25 -1.48
CA PHE A 462 -17.56 -14.61 -2.56
C PHE A 462 -18.62 -13.55 -2.83
N HIS A 463 -19.10 -13.57 -4.07
CA HIS A 463 -20.34 -12.95 -4.50
C HIS A 463 -21.43 -14.02 -4.51
N ILE A 464 -22.55 -13.77 -3.83
CA ILE A 464 -23.66 -14.70 -3.72
C ILE A 464 -24.90 -14.16 -4.44
N PHE A 465 -25.59 -15.04 -5.16
CA PHE A 465 -26.88 -14.78 -5.78
C PHE A 465 -27.90 -15.72 -5.15
N PHE A 466 -28.97 -15.19 -4.57
CA PHE A 466 -30.03 -16.01 -3.96
C PHE A 466 -31.42 -15.54 -4.37
N GLY A 467 -32.35 -16.48 -4.53
CA GLY A 467 -33.72 -16.18 -4.92
C GLY A 467 -34.68 -17.35 -4.66
N GLY A 468 -35.99 -17.05 -4.74
CA GLY A 468 -37.06 -18.02 -4.52
C GLY A 468 -37.67 -18.64 -5.79
N THR A 469 -37.22 -18.22 -6.98
CA THR A 469 -37.88 -18.56 -8.26
C THR A 469 -37.22 -19.74 -8.97
N SER A 470 -35.98 -19.58 -9.46
CA SER A 470 -35.21 -20.65 -10.10
C SER A 470 -33.73 -20.29 -10.21
N GLN A 471 -32.90 -21.28 -10.58
CA GLN A 471 -31.49 -21.04 -10.90
C GLN A 471 -31.32 -20.17 -12.16
N GLU A 472 -32.20 -20.35 -13.14
CA GLU A 472 -32.16 -19.64 -14.43
C GLU A 472 -32.37 -18.14 -14.27
N THR A 473 -33.34 -17.73 -13.45
CA THR A 473 -33.56 -16.30 -13.15
C THR A 473 -32.32 -15.67 -12.54
N LEU A 474 -31.61 -16.38 -11.66
CA LEU A 474 -30.40 -15.85 -11.05
C LEU A 474 -29.26 -15.70 -12.06
N PHE A 475 -29.16 -16.52 -13.12
CA PHE A 475 -28.13 -16.34 -14.14
C PHE A 475 -28.23 -15.02 -14.91
N GLU A 476 -29.42 -14.43 -14.95
CA GLU A 476 -29.68 -13.14 -15.59
C GLU A 476 -29.33 -11.96 -14.69
N GLU A 477 -29.16 -12.19 -13.38
CA GLU A 477 -28.79 -11.16 -12.40
C GLU A 477 -27.31 -10.74 -12.58
N MET A 478 -27.11 -9.46 -12.83
CA MET A 478 -25.79 -8.85 -13.08
C MET A 478 -25.59 -7.53 -12.31
N ASP A 479 -26.63 -7.02 -11.65
CA ASP A 479 -26.65 -5.71 -11.00
C ASP A 479 -26.52 -5.81 -9.48
N ASN A 480 -27.09 -6.84 -8.86
CA ASN A 480 -27.01 -7.13 -7.43
C ASN A 480 -26.31 -8.47 -7.16
N TRP A 481 -25.21 -8.40 -6.41
CA TRP A 481 -24.32 -9.51 -6.09
C TRP A 481 -23.75 -9.30 -4.68
N PRO A 482 -24.59 -9.46 -3.64
CA PRO A 482 -24.16 -9.36 -2.24
C PRO A 482 -22.83 -10.07 -2.03
N THR A 483 -21.89 -9.37 -1.39
CA THR A 483 -20.50 -9.80 -1.31
C THR A 483 -20.08 -9.96 0.13
N TYR A 484 -19.35 -11.03 0.41
CA TYR A 484 -18.98 -11.41 1.76
C TYR A 484 -17.51 -11.78 1.87
N TYR A 485 -16.90 -11.32 2.96
CA TYR A 485 -15.55 -11.66 3.40
C TYR A 485 -15.61 -12.34 4.77
N PRO A 486 -14.53 -12.98 5.24
CA PRO A 486 -14.47 -13.61 6.55
C PRO A 486 -14.84 -12.65 7.68
N ASP A 487 -15.64 -13.12 8.64
CA ASP A 487 -16.15 -12.35 9.80
C ASP A 487 -15.06 -11.95 10.81
N ASN A 488 -13.84 -12.48 10.65
CA ASN A 488 -12.68 -12.15 11.48
C ASN A 488 -11.88 -10.94 10.97
N LEU A 489 -12.18 -10.42 9.78
CA LEU A 489 -11.56 -9.22 9.23
C LEU A 489 -12.32 -7.96 9.64
N SER A 490 -11.60 -6.86 9.82
CA SER A 490 -12.16 -5.51 9.90
C SER A 490 -12.54 -5.00 8.50
N GLY A 491 -13.37 -3.95 8.45
CA GLY A 491 -13.69 -3.28 7.18
C GLY A 491 -12.45 -2.74 6.45
N GLN A 492 -11.44 -2.29 7.21
CA GLN A 492 -10.19 -1.77 6.69
C GLN A 492 -9.32 -2.88 6.05
N GLU A 493 -9.21 -4.03 6.70
CA GLU A 493 -8.53 -5.20 6.13
C GLU A 493 -9.23 -5.67 4.84
N ILE A 494 -10.57 -5.72 4.84
CA ILE A 494 -11.35 -6.05 3.63
C ILE A 494 -11.08 -5.03 2.51
N ALA A 495 -11.00 -3.74 2.84
CA ALA A 495 -10.74 -2.69 1.86
C ALA A 495 -9.34 -2.83 1.22
N GLN A 496 -8.33 -3.22 2.00
CA GLN A 496 -6.98 -3.48 1.53
C GLN A 496 -6.91 -4.74 0.65
N GLU A 497 -7.56 -5.82 1.08
CA GLU A 497 -7.68 -7.09 0.32
C GLU A 497 -8.34 -6.87 -1.06
N MET A 498 -9.32 -5.96 -1.16
CA MET A 498 -9.95 -5.61 -2.44
C MET A 498 -8.98 -5.00 -3.47
N LEU A 499 -7.78 -4.60 -3.06
CA LEU A 499 -6.72 -4.04 -3.91
C LEU A 499 -5.52 -4.97 -4.08
N ALA A 500 -5.42 -6.07 -3.35
CA ALA A 500 -4.28 -7.01 -3.41
C ALA A 500 -4.18 -7.79 -4.73
N HIS A 501 -5.31 -7.99 -5.40
CA HIS A 501 -5.47 -8.75 -6.65
C HIS A 501 -6.09 -7.88 -7.75
#